data_AF-A0A0F9WUD6-F1
#
_entry.id   AF-A0A0F9WUD6-F1
#
_cell.length_a   1.000
_cell.length_b   1.000
_cell.length_c   1.000
_cell.angle_alpha   90.00
_cell.angle_beta   90.00
_cell.angle_gamma   90.00
#
_symmetry.space_group_name_H-M   'P 1'
#
loop_
_entity.id
_entity.type
_entity.pdbx_description
1 polymer ?
#
loop_
_entity_poly.entity_id
_entity_poly.type
_entity_poly.pdbx_seq_one_letter_code
_entity_poly.pdbx_strand_id
1 'polypeptide(L)'
;MDYLPQMKVLIKTVVRKFYEPHHSILVDIILENILIYDTELQKLMKMHNKEINKLLVALKEDKIIKYENKVEVYEDKRQYLRVVYYINYSEVKYVIKYKIYKITKKLEEDYKNSIKEGYYCTACDKQFSSLDAQIIMTNYIFKCDDCNGELVENGTINNLENLLNAKFMNSIQDIIILLKELDQFEIPSMDFFQLNEFKKEMLHKVEENEQPLEEITEEQFIINNDMHNEDIIIKQSSDEDIIKDTRNEMVTVKGISKMYSEITEEDKEQMDEDEYEKYFEVYSKYNS
;
A
#
# COMPACT_ATOMS: atom_id res chain seq x y z
N MET A 1 -3.37 17.27 5.81
CA MET A 1 -4.15 16.14 6.38
C MET A 1 -3.17 15.02 6.61
N ASP A 2 -2.59 15.02 7.80
CA ASP A 2 -1.23 14.48 7.96
C ASP A 2 -1.24 12.98 8.25
N TYR A 3 -2.45 12.41 8.38
CA TYR A 3 -2.76 10.98 8.46
C TYR A 3 -2.97 10.33 7.07
N LEU A 4 -3.13 11.11 6.01
CA LEU A 4 -3.55 10.60 4.69
C LEU A 4 -2.48 9.71 4.01
N PRO A 5 -1.17 10.03 4.05
CA PRO A 5 -0.12 9.14 3.52
C PRO A 5 -0.07 7.78 4.23
N GLN A 6 -0.06 7.78 5.56
CA GLN A 6 0.02 6.57 6.40
C GLN A 6 -1.25 5.72 6.24
N MET A 7 -2.42 6.35 6.11
CA MET A 7 -3.67 5.62 5.85
C MET A 7 -3.68 4.98 4.46
N LYS A 8 -3.16 5.67 3.43
CA LYS A 8 -2.96 5.07 2.10
C LYS A 8 -2.00 3.86 2.19
N VAL A 9 -0.89 3.98 2.90
CA VAL A 9 0.07 2.87 3.11
C VAL A 9 -0.60 1.70 3.84
N LEU A 10 -1.34 1.94 4.94
CA LEU A 10 -2.07 0.88 5.66
C LEU A 10 -3.03 0.13 4.74
N ILE A 11 -3.85 0.84 3.97
CA ILE A 11 -4.86 0.22 3.10
C ILE A 11 -4.18 -0.57 1.97
N LYS A 12 -3.16 0.01 1.30
CA LYS A 12 -2.40 -0.68 0.25
C LYS A 12 -1.74 -1.96 0.79
N THR A 13 -1.14 -1.91 1.98
CA THR A 13 -0.52 -3.07 2.64
C THR A 13 -1.54 -4.16 3.01
N VAL A 14 -2.69 -3.80 3.57
CA VAL A 14 -3.76 -4.76 3.90
C VAL A 14 -4.33 -5.40 2.64
N VAL A 15 -4.65 -4.62 1.61
CA VAL A 15 -5.27 -5.17 0.40
C VAL A 15 -4.31 -6.10 -0.35
N ARG A 16 -3.02 -5.76 -0.43
CA ARG A 16 -1.98 -6.60 -1.06
C ARG A 16 -1.67 -7.90 -0.31
N LYS A 17 -1.92 -7.97 1.00
CA LYS A 17 -1.69 -9.18 1.81
C LYS A 17 -2.88 -10.13 1.82
N PHE A 18 -4.11 -9.62 1.75
CA PHE A 18 -5.33 -10.41 1.96
C PHE A 18 -6.22 -10.61 0.72
N TYR A 19 -6.01 -9.88 -0.38
CA TYR A 19 -6.84 -9.94 -1.59
C TYR A 19 -5.99 -10.17 -2.85
N GLU A 20 -6.62 -10.61 -3.93
CA GLU A 20 -5.94 -10.82 -5.21
C GLU A 20 -5.42 -9.50 -5.84
N PRO A 21 -4.39 -9.53 -6.71
CA PRO A 21 -3.79 -8.34 -7.32
C PRO A 21 -4.78 -7.36 -7.97
N HIS A 22 -5.84 -7.87 -8.61
CA HIS A 22 -6.89 -7.04 -9.22
C HIS A 22 -7.61 -6.14 -8.19
N HIS A 23 -7.77 -6.60 -6.95
CA HIS A 23 -8.34 -5.79 -5.87
C HIS A 23 -7.36 -4.69 -5.41
N SER A 24 -6.05 -4.96 -5.37
CA SER A 24 -5.05 -3.93 -5.07
C SER A 24 -5.12 -2.79 -6.09
N ILE A 25 -5.08 -3.10 -7.38
CA ILE A 25 -5.10 -2.09 -8.45
C ILE A 25 -6.37 -1.22 -8.35
N LEU A 26 -7.52 -1.86 -8.13
CA LEU A 26 -8.79 -1.16 -7.97
C LEU A 26 -8.79 -0.21 -6.75
N VAL A 27 -8.25 -0.65 -5.61
CA VAL A 27 -8.14 0.17 -4.41
C VAL A 27 -7.10 1.27 -4.55
N ASP A 28 -5.95 0.99 -5.20
CA ASP A 28 -4.91 1.97 -5.54
C ASP A 28 -5.53 3.15 -6.33
N ILE A 29 -6.31 2.85 -7.37
CA ILE A 29 -7.03 3.84 -8.19
C ILE A 29 -8.01 4.68 -7.36
N ILE A 30 -8.82 4.05 -6.48
CA ILE A 30 -9.78 4.77 -5.62
C ILE A 30 -9.07 5.66 -4.59
N LEU A 31 -7.96 5.22 -4.01
CA LEU A 31 -7.16 6.01 -3.07
C LEU A 31 -6.53 7.25 -3.70
N GLU A 32 -6.21 7.20 -4.99
CA GLU A 32 -5.63 8.32 -5.74
C GLU A 32 -6.69 9.38 -6.08
N ASN A 33 -7.84 8.96 -6.61
CA ASN A 33 -8.91 9.87 -7.04
C ASN A 33 -9.86 10.32 -5.92
N ILE A 34 -9.77 9.73 -4.72
CA ILE A 34 -10.59 9.94 -3.51
C ILE A 34 -12.05 9.47 -3.64
N LEU A 35 -12.68 9.78 -4.77
CA LEU A 35 -14.07 9.51 -5.11
C LEU A 35 -14.16 9.26 -6.62
N ILE A 36 -14.75 8.13 -7.02
CA ILE A 36 -14.82 7.68 -8.43
C ILE A 36 -16.24 7.21 -8.78
N TYR A 37 -16.72 7.54 -9.97
CA TYR A 37 -17.94 6.97 -10.54
C TYR A 37 -17.69 5.68 -11.34
N ASP A 38 -18.69 4.80 -11.42
CA ASP A 38 -18.58 3.52 -12.14
C ASP A 38 -18.10 3.66 -13.60
N THR A 39 -18.57 4.68 -14.33
CA THR A 39 -18.13 4.96 -15.70
C THR A 39 -16.66 5.41 -15.81
N GLU A 40 -16.10 6.04 -14.77
CA GLU A 40 -14.68 6.42 -14.71
C GLU A 40 -13.82 5.21 -14.36
N LEU A 41 -14.23 4.44 -13.35
CA LEU A 41 -13.56 3.21 -12.93
C LEU A 41 -13.48 2.21 -14.09
N GLN A 42 -14.53 2.11 -14.90
CA GLN A 42 -14.54 1.25 -16.09
C GLN A 42 -13.50 1.69 -17.14
N LYS A 43 -13.34 3.00 -17.38
CA LYS A 43 -12.35 3.54 -18.32
C LYS A 43 -10.91 3.31 -17.82
N LEU A 44 -10.66 3.55 -16.53
CA LEU A 44 -9.35 3.38 -15.91
C LEU A 44 -8.90 1.91 -15.89
N MET A 45 -9.78 1.00 -15.45
CA MET A 45 -9.49 -0.44 -15.40
C MET A 45 -9.46 -1.11 -16.77
N LYS A 46 -10.11 -0.53 -17.80
CA LYS A 46 -10.34 -1.14 -19.12
C LYS A 46 -11.02 -2.52 -19.07
N MET A 47 -11.80 -2.78 -18.01
CA MET A 47 -12.53 -4.03 -17.77
C MET A 47 -14.05 -3.83 -17.94
N HIS A 48 -14.81 -4.93 -18.00
CA HIS A 48 -16.27 -4.82 -18.05
C HIS A 48 -16.86 -4.54 -16.65
N ASN A 49 -17.87 -3.66 -16.56
CA ASN A 49 -18.49 -3.24 -15.29
C ASN A 49 -18.95 -4.45 -14.41
N LYS A 50 -19.49 -5.53 -15.02
CA LYS A 50 -19.83 -6.79 -14.32
C LYS A 50 -18.64 -7.47 -13.62
N GLU A 51 -17.41 -7.34 -14.12
CA GLU A 51 -16.21 -7.96 -13.53
C GLU A 51 -15.69 -7.10 -12.39
N ILE A 52 -15.63 -5.79 -12.61
CA ILE A 52 -15.31 -4.78 -11.59
C ILE A 52 -16.26 -4.93 -10.39
N ASN A 53 -17.57 -5.12 -10.63
CA ASN A 53 -18.54 -5.36 -9.57
C ASN A 53 -18.30 -6.65 -8.77
N LYS A 54 -17.80 -7.73 -9.38
CA LYS A 54 -17.47 -8.96 -8.63
C LYS A 54 -16.35 -8.70 -7.62
N LEU A 55 -15.31 -7.99 -8.02
CA LEU A 55 -14.18 -7.61 -7.15
C LEU A 55 -14.64 -6.65 -6.04
N LEU A 56 -15.50 -5.69 -6.38
CA LEU A 56 -16.06 -4.71 -5.45
C LEU A 56 -16.97 -5.33 -4.38
N VAL A 57 -17.69 -6.42 -4.68
CA VAL A 57 -18.58 -7.08 -3.70
C VAL A 57 -17.79 -7.55 -2.48
N ALA A 58 -16.65 -8.22 -2.66
CA ALA A 58 -15.80 -8.64 -1.55
C ALA A 58 -15.30 -7.45 -0.70
N LEU A 59 -14.78 -6.41 -1.37
CA LEU A 59 -14.28 -5.19 -0.70
C LEU A 59 -15.39 -4.39 0.00
N LYS A 60 -16.64 -4.48 -0.48
CA LYS A 60 -17.83 -3.86 0.11
C LYS A 60 -18.35 -4.64 1.32
N GLU A 61 -18.44 -5.97 1.24
CA GLU A 61 -18.83 -6.84 2.35
C GLU A 61 -17.86 -6.71 3.53
N ASP A 62 -16.56 -6.61 3.21
CA ASP A 62 -15.50 -6.35 4.18
C ASP A 62 -15.38 -4.89 4.64
N LYS A 63 -16.28 -4.00 4.18
CA LYS A 63 -16.35 -2.57 4.54
C LYS A 63 -15.08 -1.76 4.23
N ILE A 64 -14.30 -2.18 3.25
CA ILE A 64 -13.13 -1.43 2.76
C ILE A 64 -13.58 -0.26 1.87
N ILE A 65 -14.62 -0.47 1.05
CA ILE A 65 -15.16 0.52 0.12
C ILE A 65 -16.63 0.82 0.45
N LYS A 66 -17.01 2.10 0.37
CA LYS A 66 -18.40 2.56 0.34
C LYS A 66 -18.94 2.55 -1.09
N TYR A 67 -20.17 2.10 -1.20
CA TYR A 67 -20.98 2.08 -2.42
C TYR A 67 -22.21 2.94 -2.14
N GLU A 68 -22.43 3.99 -2.93
CA GLU A 68 -23.66 4.77 -2.85
C GLU A 68 -24.24 5.03 -4.25
N ASN A 69 -25.57 5.08 -4.33
CA ASN A 69 -26.28 5.50 -5.53
C ASN A 69 -26.55 7.01 -5.44
N LYS A 70 -26.13 7.76 -6.45
CA LYS A 70 -26.35 9.21 -6.55
C LYS A 70 -27.08 9.53 -7.86
N VAL A 71 -27.97 10.51 -7.80
CA VAL A 71 -28.68 11.00 -8.98
C VAL A 71 -27.91 12.19 -9.52
N GLU A 72 -27.37 12.06 -10.73
CA GLU A 72 -26.80 13.18 -11.47
C GLU A 72 -27.82 13.73 -12.46
N VAL A 73 -27.88 15.06 -12.56
CA VAL A 73 -28.70 15.77 -13.55
C VAL A 73 -27.78 16.16 -14.70
N TYR A 74 -28.04 15.63 -15.89
CA TYR A 74 -27.32 16.02 -17.11
C TYR A 74 -27.84 17.35 -17.67
N GLU A 75 -27.07 17.95 -18.59
CA GLU A 75 -27.42 19.18 -19.31
C GLU A 75 -28.82 19.11 -19.96
N ASP A 76 -29.19 17.94 -20.47
CA ASP A 76 -30.54 17.58 -20.99
C ASP A 76 -31.68 17.62 -19.94
N LYS A 77 -31.39 18.00 -18.69
CA LYS A 77 -32.28 17.92 -17.50
C LYS A 77 -32.74 16.50 -17.15
N ARG A 78 -32.18 15.48 -17.81
CA ARG A 78 -32.43 14.06 -17.52
C ARG A 78 -31.66 13.64 -16.28
N GLN A 79 -32.33 12.87 -15.44
CA GLN A 79 -31.76 12.31 -14.21
C GLN A 79 -31.27 10.90 -14.46
N TYR A 80 -30.00 10.64 -14.15
CA TYR A 80 -29.40 9.32 -14.23
C TYR A 80 -28.89 8.91 -12.84
N LEU A 81 -29.22 7.68 -12.44
CA LEU A 81 -28.66 7.09 -11.22
C LEU A 81 -27.29 6.51 -11.58
N ARG A 82 -26.24 7.06 -10.97
CA ARG A 82 -24.86 6.56 -11.04
C ARG A 82 -24.44 5.97 -9.70
N VAL A 83 -23.46 5.09 -9.75
CA VAL A 83 -22.82 4.52 -8.57
C VAL A 83 -21.53 5.28 -8.30
N VAL A 84 -21.33 5.69 -7.06
CA VAL A 84 -20.07 6.26 -6.57
C VAL A 84 -19.37 5.30 -5.60
N TYR A 85 -18.05 5.24 -5.74
CA TYR A 85 -17.13 4.50 -4.90
C TYR A 85 -16.18 5.45 -4.19
N TYR A 86 -16.04 5.27 -2.87
CA TYR A 86 -15.09 6.01 -2.05
C TYR A 86 -14.69 5.19 -0.82
N ILE A 87 -13.68 5.64 -0.09
CA ILE A 87 -13.19 4.98 1.13
C ILE A 87 -13.39 5.90 2.32
N ASN A 88 -14.12 5.45 3.34
CA ASN A 88 -14.20 6.14 4.62
C ASN A 88 -13.03 5.66 5.51
N TYR A 89 -11.99 6.49 5.62
CA TYR A 89 -10.76 6.14 6.33
C TYR A 89 -10.98 5.80 7.81
N SER A 90 -11.93 6.47 8.48
CA SER A 90 -12.24 6.22 9.89
C SER A 90 -12.83 4.81 10.08
N GLU A 91 -13.85 4.45 9.30
CA GLU A 91 -14.47 3.12 9.36
C GLU A 91 -13.48 2.01 8.98
N VAL A 92 -12.68 2.21 7.94
CA VAL A 92 -11.67 1.23 7.52
C VAL A 92 -10.61 0.99 8.60
N LYS A 93 -10.12 2.04 9.27
CA LYS A 93 -9.21 1.91 10.42
C LYS A 93 -9.81 1.03 11.52
N TYR A 94 -11.06 1.27 11.91
CA TYR A 94 -11.73 0.47 12.94
C TYR A 94 -12.00 -0.98 12.50
N VAL A 95 -12.40 -1.21 11.24
CA VAL A 95 -12.64 -2.55 10.70
C VAL A 95 -11.36 -3.37 10.65
N ILE A 96 -10.25 -2.80 10.17
CA ILE A 96 -8.93 -3.46 10.17
C ILE A 96 -8.52 -3.77 11.62
N LYS A 97 -8.58 -2.79 12.52
CA LYS A 97 -8.23 -2.95 13.95
C LYS A 97 -9.03 -4.08 14.63
N TYR A 98 -10.33 -4.16 14.36
CA TYR A 98 -11.20 -5.22 14.88
C TYR A 98 -10.87 -6.61 14.27
N LYS A 99 -10.63 -6.69 12.96
CA LYS A 99 -10.25 -7.94 12.29
C LYS A 99 -8.91 -8.47 12.82
N ILE A 100 -7.89 -7.61 12.94
CA ILE A 100 -6.58 -7.97 13.51
C ILE A 100 -6.74 -8.44 14.97
N TYR A 101 -7.50 -7.71 15.81
CA TYR A 101 -7.79 -8.16 17.18
C TYR A 101 -8.43 -9.55 17.22
N LYS A 102 -9.44 -9.81 16.37
CA LYS A 102 -10.14 -11.11 16.31
C LYS A 102 -9.21 -12.24 15.84
N ILE A 103 -8.31 -11.95 14.90
CA ILE A 103 -7.28 -12.87 14.43
C ILE A 103 -6.30 -13.22 15.57
N THR A 104 -5.71 -12.22 16.22
CA THR A 104 -4.80 -12.43 17.36
C THR A 104 -5.46 -13.22 18.47
N LYS A 105 -6.69 -12.86 18.85
CA LYS A 105 -7.45 -13.57 19.90
C LYS A 105 -7.71 -15.03 19.53
N LYS A 106 -8.06 -15.32 18.27
CA LYS A 106 -8.25 -16.70 17.83
C LYS A 106 -6.93 -17.49 17.91
N LEU A 107 -5.81 -16.90 17.49
CA LEU A 107 -4.50 -17.54 17.58
C LEU A 107 -4.06 -17.80 19.03
N GLU A 108 -4.39 -16.90 19.96
CA GLU A 108 -4.18 -17.16 21.40
C GLU A 108 -5.07 -18.29 21.94
N GLU A 109 -6.32 -18.38 21.49
CA GLU A 109 -7.25 -19.46 21.88
C GLU A 109 -6.80 -20.80 21.31
N ASP A 110 -6.41 -20.83 20.03
CA ASP A 110 -5.84 -22.00 19.34
C ASP A 110 -4.51 -22.43 20.02
N TYR A 111 -3.62 -21.50 20.36
CA TYR A 111 -2.38 -21.79 21.10
C TYR A 111 -2.65 -22.36 22.50
N LYS A 112 -3.57 -21.75 23.27
CA LYS A 112 -4.00 -22.26 24.60
C LYS A 112 -4.65 -23.62 24.49
N ASN A 113 -5.39 -23.91 23.41
CA ASN A 113 -5.93 -25.24 23.14
C ASN A 113 -4.85 -26.25 22.73
N SER A 114 -3.83 -25.84 21.98
CA SER A 114 -2.70 -26.69 21.58
C SER A 114 -1.76 -27.04 22.74
N ILE A 115 -1.73 -26.20 23.79
CA ILE A 115 -1.05 -26.47 25.07
C ILE A 115 -1.86 -27.42 25.97
N LYS A 116 -3.18 -27.57 25.76
CA LYS A 116 -3.97 -28.49 26.61
C LYS A 116 -3.45 -29.91 26.42
N GLU A 117 -2.77 -30.38 27.45
CA GLU A 117 -2.37 -31.76 27.61
C GLU A 117 -3.59 -32.66 27.42
N GLY A 118 -3.39 -33.69 26.62
CA GLY A 118 -4.41 -34.63 26.22
C GLY A 118 -3.72 -35.91 25.76
N TYR A 119 -4.44 -37.00 25.88
CA TYR A 119 -3.96 -38.32 25.54
C TYR A 119 -4.78 -38.88 24.38
N TYR A 120 -4.18 -39.75 23.58
CA TYR A 120 -4.90 -40.50 22.55
C TYR A 120 -4.60 -41.99 22.68
N CYS A 121 -5.58 -42.83 22.35
CA CYS A 121 -5.39 -44.27 22.38
C CYS A 121 -4.72 -44.76 21.10
N THR A 122 -3.59 -45.45 21.25
CA THR A 122 -2.83 -46.08 20.15
C THR A 122 -3.57 -47.19 19.39
N ALA A 123 -4.70 -47.69 19.92
CA ALA A 123 -5.46 -48.81 19.36
C ALA A 123 -6.81 -48.41 18.72
N CYS A 124 -7.34 -47.21 19.00
CA CYS A 124 -8.62 -46.76 18.45
C CYS A 124 -8.70 -45.24 18.14
N ASP A 125 -7.58 -44.52 18.26
CA ASP A 125 -7.42 -43.07 18.00
C ASP A 125 -8.39 -42.13 18.76
N LYS A 126 -9.11 -42.65 19.76
CA LYS A 126 -9.98 -41.88 20.65
C LYS A 126 -9.13 -40.95 21.52
N GLN A 127 -9.51 -39.67 21.55
CA GLN A 127 -8.84 -38.61 22.32
C GLN A 127 -9.50 -38.42 23.69
N PHE A 128 -8.67 -38.11 24.69
CA PHE A 128 -9.03 -37.94 26.10
C PHE A 128 -8.38 -36.66 26.64
N SER A 129 -9.07 -35.85 27.45
CA SER A 129 -8.40 -34.77 28.18
C SER A 129 -7.58 -35.32 29.35
N SER A 130 -6.66 -34.55 29.91
CA SER A 130 -5.94 -34.95 31.13
C SER A 130 -6.86 -35.31 32.31
N LEU A 131 -8.06 -34.69 32.39
CA LEU A 131 -9.04 -35.03 33.42
C LEU A 131 -9.71 -36.39 33.15
N ASP A 132 -10.05 -36.68 31.89
CA ASP A 132 -10.66 -37.96 31.51
C ASP A 132 -9.65 -39.11 31.68
N ALA A 133 -8.39 -38.89 31.27
CA ALA A 133 -7.30 -39.84 31.45
C ALA A 133 -7.06 -40.20 32.93
N GLN A 134 -7.14 -39.22 33.84
CA GLN A 134 -7.05 -39.45 35.29
C GLN A 134 -8.17 -40.37 35.83
N ILE A 135 -9.38 -40.29 35.27
CA ILE A 135 -10.53 -41.12 35.70
C ILE A 135 -10.34 -42.59 35.30
N ILE A 136 -9.73 -42.86 34.15
CA ILE A 136 -9.53 -44.21 33.57
C ILE A 136 -8.14 -44.81 33.86
N MET A 137 -7.40 -44.25 34.81
CA MET A 137 -6.09 -44.75 35.23
C MET A 137 -6.21 -46.10 35.95
N THR A 138 -5.51 -47.12 35.46
CA THR A 138 -5.48 -48.47 36.07
C THR A 138 -4.04 -48.95 36.24
N ASN A 139 -3.66 -49.37 37.45
CA ASN A 139 -2.30 -49.80 37.80
C ASN A 139 -1.20 -48.78 37.42
N TYR A 140 -1.46 -47.49 37.65
CA TYR A 140 -0.60 -46.35 37.29
C TYR A 140 -0.38 -46.15 35.77
N ILE A 141 -1.19 -46.78 34.92
CA ILE A 141 -1.15 -46.60 33.46
C ILE A 141 -2.52 -46.09 32.98
N PHE A 142 -2.52 -45.11 32.07
CA PHE A 142 -3.74 -44.61 31.43
C PHE A 142 -4.20 -45.58 30.33
N LYS A 143 -5.44 -46.07 30.42
CA LYS A 143 -6.00 -47.06 29.48
C LYS A 143 -7.34 -46.60 28.94
N CYS A 144 -7.57 -46.85 27.65
CA CYS A 144 -8.85 -46.58 27.00
C CYS A 144 -9.99 -47.41 27.62
N ASP A 145 -11.13 -46.76 27.82
CA ASP A 145 -12.39 -47.35 28.28
C ASP A 145 -12.96 -48.41 27.31
N ASP A 146 -12.89 -48.16 25.99
CA ASP A 146 -13.50 -49.03 24.97
C ASP A 146 -12.61 -50.22 24.57
N CYS A 147 -11.30 -49.98 24.35
CA CYS A 147 -10.38 -50.97 23.77
C CYS A 147 -9.25 -51.41 24.71
N ASN A 148 -9.15 -50.82 25.91
CA ASN A 148 -8.13 -51.13 26.93
C ASN A 148 -6.66 -50.89 26.47
N GLY A 149 -6.47 -50.23 25.33
CA GLY A 149 -5.16 -49.82 24.80
C GLY A 149 -4.55 -48.68 25.60
N GLU A 150 -3.22 -48.60 25.59
CA GLU A 150 -2.45 -47.57 26.30
C GLU A 150 -2.65 -46.19 25.67
N LEU A 151 -2.80 -45.19 26.52
CA LEU A 151 -2.99 -43.79 26.14
C LEU A 151 -1.64 -43.06 26.13
N VAL A 152 -1.32 -42.39 25.02
CA VAL A 152 -0.06 -41.67 24.82
C VAL A 152 -0.31 -40.15 24.79
N GLU A 153 0.59 -39.37 25.35
CA GLU A 153 0.52 -37.91 25.38
C GLU A 153 0.62 -37.30 23.97
N ASN A 154 -0.26 -36.35 23.66
CA ASN A 154 -0.41 -35.75 22.32
C ASN A 154 0.59 -34.60 22.04
N GLY A 155 1.71 -34.54 22.77
CA GLY A 155 2.58 -33.35 22.87
C GLY A 155 3.41 -33.01 21.62
N THR A 156 3.52 -33.90 20.63
CA THR A 156 4.42 -33.73 19.47
C THR A 156 3.77 -33.09 18.24
N ILE A 157 2.45 -33.19 18.07
CA ILE A 157 1.77 -32.86 16.80
C ILE A 157 1.69 -31.34 16.56
N ASN A 158 1.60 -30.53 17.62
CA ASN A 158 1.23 -29.11 17.52
C ASN A 158 2.38 -28.15 17.15
N ASN A 159 3.62 -28.64 17.04
CA ASN A 159 4.79 -27.79 16.80
C ASN A 159 4.78 -27.08 15.43
N LEU A 160 4.28 -27.74 14.38
CA LEU A 160 4.22 -27.15 13.03
C LEU A 160 3.18 -26.04 12.96
N GLU A 161 1.99 -26.25 13.53
CA GLU A 161 0.92 -25.25 13.57
C GLU A 161 1.33 -24.02 14.36
N ASN A 162 1.97 -24.20 15.53
CA ASN A 162 2.52 -23.12 16.32
C ASN A 162 3.59 -22.31 15.57
N LEU A 163 4.44 -22.97 14.76
CA LEU A 163 5.43 -22.31 13.92
C LEU A 163 4.81 -21.56 12.73
N LEU A 164 3.73 -22.08 12.14
CA LEU A 164 2.96 -21.37 11.10
C LEU A 164 2.25 -20.14 11.68
N ASN A 165 1.63 -20.28 12.85
CA ASN A 165 0.99 -19.19 13.58
C ASN A 165 2.00 -18.07 13.92
N ALA A 166 3.21 -18.42 14.37
CA ALA A 166 4.28 -17.45 14.61
C ALA A 166 4.73 -16.72 13.33
N LYS A 167 4.92 -17.44 12.22
CA LYS A 167 5.26 -16.84 10.90
C LYS A 167 4.17 -15.88 10.41
N PHE A 168 2.91 -16.24 10.60
CA PHE A 168 1.76 -15.44 10.22
C PHE A 168 1.64 -14.17 11.09
N MET A 169 1.86 -14.27 12.42
CA MET A 169 1.91 -13.10 13.30
C MET A 169 3.03 -12.12 12.92
N ASN A 170 4.22 -12.63 12.59
CA ASN A 170 5.32 -11.80 12.06
C ASN A 170 4.92 -11.07 10.76
N SER A 171 4.09 -11.70 9.93
CA SER A 171 3.60 -11.14 8.66
C SER A 171 2.46 -10.11 8.84
N ILE A 172 1.91 -9.95 10.05
CA ILE A 172 0.90 -8.95 10.43
C ILE A 172 1.51 -7.82 11.27
N GLN A 173 2.71 -8.00 11.83
CA GLN A 173 3.34 -7.05 12.74
C GLN A 173 3.53 -5.66 12.12
N ASP A 174 3.76 -5.57 10.81
CA ASP A 174 3.85 -4.31 10.06
C ASP A 174 2.51 -3.55 10.04
N ILE A 175 1.40 -4.25 9.79
CA ILE A 175 0.04 -3.68 9.92
C ILE A 175 -0.21 -3.17 11.35
N ILE A 176 0.25 -3.90 12.38
CA ILE A 176 0.09 -3.50 13.78
C ILE A 176 0.89 -2.23 14.09
N ILE A 177 2.08 -2.06 13.52
CA ILE A 177 2.90 -0.84 13.68
C ILE A 177 2.18 0.35 13.01
N LEU A 178 1.75 0.21 11.75
CA LEU A 178 1.00 1.25 11.03
C LEU A 178 -0.29 1.65 11.76
N LEU A 179 -1.01 0.70 12.36
CA LEU A 179 -2.21 0.99 13.17
C LEU A 179 -1.88 1.78 14.44
N LYS A 180 -0.73 1.54 15.09
CA LYS A 180 -0.29 2.29 16.29
C LYS A 180 0.13 3.73 15.94
N GLU A 181 0.78 3.93 14.81
CA GLU A 181 1.08 5.27 14.29
C GLU A 181 -0.21 6.02 13.96
N LEU A 182 -1.15 5.37 13.26
CA LEU A 182 -2.45 5.95 12.93
C LEU A 182 -3.37 6.17 14.15
N ASP A 183 -3.14 5.49 15.27
CA ASP A 183 -3.85 5.75 16.55
C ASP A 183 -3.45 7.08 17.21
N GLN A 184 -2.37 7.73 16.77
CA GLN A 184 -2.00 9.09 17.21
C GLN A 184 -2.85 10.19 16.54
N PHE A 185 -3.54 9.86 15.44
CA PHE A 185 -4.34 10.80 14.66
C PHE A 185 -5.84 10.58 14.85
N GLU A 186 -6.57 11.68 15.06
CA GLU A 186 -8.03 11.70 14.98
C GLU A 186 -8.45 11.73 13.50
N ILE A 187 -8.92 10.58 12.99
CA ILE A 187 -9.35 10.44 11.60
C ILE A 187 -10.86 10.72 11.49
N PRO A 188 -11.28 11.83 10.87
CA PRO A 188 -12.69 12.14 10.69
C PRO A 188 -13.37 11.10 9.80
N SER A 189 -14.61 10.75 10.14
CA SER A 189 -15.52 10.06 9.22
C SER A 189 -16.00 11.07 8.18
N MET A 190 -15.67 10.85 6.91
CA MET A 190 -16.10 11.70 5.81
C MET A 190 -17.17 11.00 4.97
N ASP A 191 -18.25 11.73 4.69
CA ASP A 191 -19.34 11.30 3.82
C ASP A 191 -19.14 11.78 2.37
N PHE A 192 -19.93 11.23 1.43
CA PHE A 192 -19.86 11.56 0.00
C PHE A 192 -19.82 13.07 -0.29
N PHE A 193 -20.64 13.88 0.40
CA PHE A 193 -20.71 15.33 0.16
C PHE A 193 -19.39 16.03 0.50
N GLN A 194 -18.84 15.74 1.68
CA GLN A 194 -17.57 16.29 2.16
C GLN A 194 -16.39 15.84 1.28
N LEU A 195 -16.41 14.59 0.80
CA LEU A 195 -15.38 14.08 -0.12
C LEU A 195 -15.47 14.71 -1.51
N ASN A 196 -16.67 15.03 -1.98
CA ASN A 196 -16.88 15.71 -3.26
C ASN A 196 -16.44 17.19 -3.19
N GLU A 197 -16.72 17.87 -2.08
CA GLU A 197 -16.20 19.22 -1.78
C GLU A 197 -14.67 19.19 -1.72
N PHE A 198 -14.09 18.28 -0.93
CA PHE A 198 -12.64 18.13 -0.81
C PHE A 198 -11.98 17.81 -2.16
N LYS A 199 -12.59 16.96 -3.02
CA LYS A 199 -12.09 16.68 -4.38
C LYS A 199 -12.05 17.95 -5.24
N LYS A 200 -13.05 18.82 -5.16
CA LYS A 200 -13.07 20.11 -5.87
C LYS A 200 -12.01 21.08 -5.36
N GLU A 201 -11.83 21.18 -4.04
CA GLU A 201 -10.76 21.99 -3.45
C GLU A 201 -9.36 21.53 -3.88
N MET A 202 -9.14 20.21 -4.02
CA MET A 202 -7.88 19.68 -4.53
C MET A 202 -7.66 20.03 -6.01
N LEU A 203 -8.71 19.96 -6.84
CA LEU A 203 -8.62 20.30 -8.27
C LEU A 203 -8.31 21.80 -8.48
N HIS A 204 -9.02 22.70 -7.80
CA HIS A 204 -8.76 24.15 -7.91
C HIS A 204 -7.34 24.53 -7.43
N LYS A 205 -6.79 23.83 -6.43
CA LYS A 205 -5.40 24.02 -6.00
C LYS A 205 -4.36 23.53 -7.02
N VAL A 206 -4.73 22.66 -7.97
CA VAL A 206 -3.86 22.32 -9.10
C VAL A 206 -3.97 23.40 -10.17
N GLU A 207 -5.19 23.80 -10.52
CA GLU A 207 -5.47 24.87 -11.49
C GLU A 207 -4.83 26.22 -11.11
N GLU A 208 -4.78 26.57 -9.81
CA GLU A 208 -4.12 27.80 -9.32
C GLU A 208 -2.59 27.75 -9.37
N ASN A 209 -1.98 26.56 -9.45
CA ASN A 209 -0.52 26.37 -9.55
C ASN A 209 -0.04 26.11 -10.98
N GLU A 210 -0.94 25.76 -11.91
CA GLU A 210 -0.66 25.68 -13.34
C GLU A 210 -0.76 27.08 -13.98
N GLN A 211 0.36 27.81 -14.05
CA GLN A 211 0.46 28.96 -14.94
C GLN A 211 0.23 28.50 -16.40
N PRO A 212 -0.48 29.29 -17.24
CA PRO A 212 -0.80 28.85 -18.60
C PRO A 212 0.46 28.53 -19.40
N LEU A 213 0.52 27.34 -20.03
CA LEU A 213 1.47 27.12 -21.12
C LEU A 213 1.12 28.09 -22.26
N GLU A 214 2.11 28.87 -22.68
CA GLU A 214 1.99 29.67 -23.90
C GLU A 214 1.79 28.74 -25.11
N GLU A 215 0.80 29.04 -25.95
CA GLU A 215 0.52 28.28 -27.17
C GLU A 215 1.70 28.40 -28.14
N ILE A 216 2.49 27.33 -28.27
CA ILE A 216 3.50 27.23 -29.34
C ILE A 216 2.76 27.07 -30.67
N THR A 217 2.72 28.14 -31.47
CA THR A 217 2.10 28.16 -32.79
C THR A 217 2.81 27.20 -33.76
N GLU A 218 2.03 26.61 -34.68
CA GLU A 218 2.39 25.44 -35.50
C GLU A 218 3.50 25.66 -36.58
N GLU A 219 4.28 26.75 -36.51
CA GLU A 219 5.19 27.16 -37.60
C GLU A 219 6.63 26.59 -37.53
N GLN A 220 6.95 25.70 -36.59
CA GLN A 220 8.28 25.06 -36.49
C GLN A 220 8.32 23.60 -36.97
N PHE A 221 7.60 23.29 -38.04
CA PHE A 221 7.82 22.09 -38.86
C PHE A 221 8.55 22.43 -40.17
N ILE A 222 9.89 22.54 -40.11
CA ILE A 222 10.74 22.35 -41.29
C ILE A 222 11.67 21.16 -41.04
N ILE A 223 11.25 20.03 -41.58
CA ILE A 223 12.08 18.85 -41.76
C ILE A 223 13.10 19.16 -42.85
N ASN A 224 14.39 19.13 -42.53
CA ASN A 224 15.42 18.85 -43.51
C ASN A 224 16.08 17.52 -43.12
N ASN A 225 15.74 16.48 -43.87
CA ASN A 225 16.51 15.25 -43.89
C ASN A 225 17.89 15.54 -44.47
N ASP A 226 18.95 15.06 -43.82
CA ASP A 226 20.04 14.43 -44.56
C ASP A 226 20.68 13.33 -43.71
N MET A 227 21.11 12.26 -44.37
CA MET A 227 21.54 11.01 -43.74
C MET A 227 23.00 11.09 -43.27
N HIS A 228 23.30 10.47 -42.12
CA HIS A 228 24.11 9.24 -42.09
C HIS A 228 24.13 8.58 -40.68
N ASN A 229 23.93 7.25 -40.68
CA ASN A 229 24.50 6.18 -39.84
C ASN A 229 25.46 6.61 -38.69
N GLU A 230 25.46 6.01 -37.49
CA GLU A 230 24.96 4.72 -36.97
C GLU A 230 24.88 4.84 -35.42
N ASP A 231 24.15 4.08 -34.61
CA ASP A 231 23.32 2.87 -34.78
C ASP A 231 22.18 2.83 -33.71
N ILE A 232 21.30 1.82 -33.73
CA ILE A 232 20.20 1.61 -32.76
C ILE A 232 20.56 0.50 -31.75
N ILE A 233 20.57 0.81 -30.44
CA ILE A 233 20.36 -0.22 -29.40
C ILE A 233 19.30 0.25 -28.39
N ILE A 234 18.22 -0.53 -28.30
CA ILE A 234 17.12 -0.36 -27.35
C ILE A 234 17.29 -1.40 -26.24
N LYS A 235 17.20 -1.01 -24.95
CA LYS A 235 16.26 -1.58 -23.94
C LYS A 235 16.61 -1.32 -22.46
N GLN A 236 15.52 -1.21 -21.69
CA GLN A 236 15.30 -1.70 -20.31
C GLN A 236 15.96 -0.99 -19.12
N SER A 237 15.15 -0.14 -18.48
CA SER A 237 14.82 -0.14 -17.04
C SER A 237 15.79 -0.82 -16.04
N SER A 238 16.36 0.01 -15.16
CA SER A 238 16.39 -0.25 -13.71
C SER A 238 16.67 1.05 -12.95
N ASP A 239 16.17 1.14 -11.72
CA ASP A 239 16.40 2.27 -10.82
C ASP A 239 17.87 2.33 -10.37
N GLU A 240 18.61 3.33 -10.85
CA GLU A 240 19.88 3.78 -10.25
C GLU A 240 19.89 5.32 -10.18
N ASP A 241 19.56 5.81 -8.98
CA ASP A 241 20.26 6.88 -8.29
C ASP A 241 20.30 8.28 -8.94
N ILE A 242 19.30 9.10 -8.58
CA ILE A 242 19.32 10.34 -7.73
C ILE A 242 20.58 11.27 -7.76
N ILE A 243 21.75 10.84 -8.21
CA ILE A 243 23.06 11.53 -8.14
C ILE A 243 23.40 12.29 -9.45
N LYS A 244 22.50 12.32 -10.45
CA LYS A 244 22.80 12.88 -11.78
C LYS A 244 22.44 14.36 -12.01
N ASP A 245 21.66 14.99 -11.14
CA ASP A 245 21.12 16.34 -11.42
C ASP A 245 21.99 17.51 -10.93
N THR A 246 23.05 17.25 -10.14
CA THR A 246 23.98 18.30 -9.66
C THR A 246 25.13 18.62 -10.64
N ARG A 247 25.30 17.86 -11.72
CA ARG A 247 26.40 18.07 -12.70
C ARG A 247 26.16 19.24 -13.65
N ASN A 248 24.93 19.76 -13.65
CA ASN A 248 24.49 20.89 -14.46
C ASN A 248 24.38 22.19 -13.63
N GLU A 249 24.84 22.18 -12.37
CA GLU A 249 24.82 23.36 -11.51
C GLU A 249 25.78 24.43 -12.08
N MET A 250 25.27 25.65 -12.26
CA MET A 250 25.96 26.75 -12.92
C MET A 250 26.76 27.58 -11.91
N VAL A 251 27.98 27.98 -12.28
CA VAL A 251 28.87 28.83 -11.48
C VAL A 251 29.26 30.05 -12.30
N THR A 252 29.29 31.23 -11.69
CA THR A 252 29.78 32.45 -12.34
C THR A 252 31.30 32.57 -12.24
N VAL A 253 31.93 32.94 -13.36
CA VAL A 253 33.35 33.34 -13.45
C VAL A 253 33.39 34.70 -14.13
N LYS A 254 33.84 35.74 -13.42
CA LYS A 254 33.81 37.14 -13.89
C LYS A 254 32.44 37.58 -14.40
N GLY A 255 31.37 37.15 -13.72
CA GLY A 255 29.98 37.41 -14.10
C GLY A 255 29.47 36.63 -15.31
N ILE A 256 30.25 35.70 -15.88
CA ILE A 256 29.81 34.79 -16.95
C ILE A 256 29.42 33.45 -16.34
N SER A 257 28.19 32.99 -16.56
CA SER A 257 27.71 31.68 -16.11
C SER A 257 28.33 30.56 -16.95
N LYS A 258 29.04 29.63 -16.30
CA LYS A 258 29.62 28.40 -16.87
C LYS A 258 29.08 27.19 -16.12
N MET A 259 29.00 26.03 -16.77
CA MET A 259 28.66 24.78 -16.08
C MET A 259 29.83 24.34 -15.19
N TYR A 260 29.55 23.81 -14.00
CA TYR A 260 30.59 23.32 -13.07
C TYR A 260 31.61 22.38 -13.72
N SER A 261 31.16 21.53 -14.65
CA SER A 261 32.01 20.56 -15.37
C SER A 261 32.99 21.18 -16.37
N GLU A 262 32.86 22.47 -16.71
CA GLU A 262 33.68 23.18 -17.70
C GLU A 262 34.69 24.17 -17.07
N ILE A 263 34.74 24.24 -15.74
CA ILE A 263 35.62 25.17 -15.01
C ILE A 263 37.05 24.63 -14.98
N THR A 264 37.98 25.37 -15.58
CA THR A 264 39.42 25.06 -15.56
C THR A 264 40.10 25.61 -14.30
N GLU A 265 41.33 25.18 -13.99
CA GLU A 265 42.11 25.81 -12.91
C GLU A 265 42.40 27.29 -13.20
N GLU A 266 42.58 27.67 -14.47
CA GLU A 266 42.75 29.05 -14.91
C GLU A 266 41.51 29.92 -14.65
N ASP A 267 40.30 29.35 -14.74
CA ASP A 267 39.07 30.05 -14.38
C ASP A 267 38.97 30.31 -12.86
N LYS A 268 39.46 29.39 -12.01
CA LYS A 268 39.42 29.53 -10.54
C LYS A 268 40.33 30.65 -10.04
N GLU A 269 41.49 30.84 -10.67
CA GLU A 269 42.40 31.96 -10.36
C GLU A 269 41.83 33.34 -10.78
N GLN A 270 40.69 33.34 -11.48
CA GLN A 270 40.06 34.53 -12.05
C GLN A 270 38.67 34.82 -11.46
N MET A 271 38.19 34.01 -10.50
CA MET A 271 36.98 34.24 -9.72
C MET A 271 37.21 35.31 -8.64
N ASP A 272 36.20 36.14 -8.39
CA ASP A 272 36.14 36.99 -7.19
C ASP A 272 35.72 36.16 -5.94
N GLU A 273 35.90 36.71 -4.74
CA GLU A 273 35.65 36.02 -3.45
C GLU A 273 34.23 35.42 -3.37
N ASP A 274 33.19 36.19 -3.72
CA ASP A 274 31.78 35.75 -3.78
C ASP A 274 31.48 34.68 -4.85
N GLU A 275 32.29 34.61 -5.92
CA GLU A 275 32.16 33.59 -6.97
C GLU A 275 32.81 32.28 -6.52
N TYR A 276 33.96 32.39 -5.83
CA TYR A 276 34.69 31.24 -5.30
C TYR A 276 33.93 30.54 -4.16
N GLU A 277 33.24 31.28 -3.30
CA GLU A 277 32.37 30.67 -2.27
C GLU A 277 31.27 29.78 -2.90
N LYS A 278 30.58 30.27 -3.93
CA LYS A 278 29.55 29.49 -4.65
C LYS A 278 30.14 28.28 -5.38
N TYR A 279 31.31 28.43 -5.99
CA TYR A 279 32.04 27.29 -6.56
C TYR A 279 32.31 26.22 -5.49
N PHE A 280 32.73 26.64 -4.29
CA PHE A 280 33.05 25.73 -3.19
C PHE A 280 31.81 25.04 -2.59
N GLU A 281 30.65 25.69 -2.56
CA GLU A 281 29.38 25.04 -2.19
C GLU A 281 29.02 23.90 -3.15
N VAL A 282 29.11 24.13 -4.48
CA VAL A 282 28.86 23.10 -5.50
C VAL A 282 29.89 21.98 -5.42
N TYR A 283 31.19 22.32 -5.27
CA TYR A 283 32.26 21.35 -5.05
C TYR A 283 32.02 20.47 -3.82
N SER A 284 31.53 21.06 -2.72
CA SER A 284 31.23 20.35 -1.48
C SER A 284 30.04 19.39 -1.64
N LYS A 285 28.96 19.80 -2.34
CA LYS A 285 27.84 18.91 -2.71
C LYS A 285 28.28 17.73 -3.58
N TYR A 286 29.27 17.93 -4.45
CA TYR A 286 29.74 16.89 -5.38
C TYR A 286 30.66 15.85 -4.70
N ASN A 287 31.36 16.23 -3.63
CA ASN A 287 32.36 15.38 -2.95
C ASN A 287 31.98 14.97 -1.51
N SER A 288 30.69 15.07 -1.13
CA SER A 288 30.15 14.62 0.16
C SER A 288 29.43 13.27 0.08
#